data_AF-G9ZYB3-F1
#
_entry.id   AF-G9ZYB3-F1
#
_cell.length_a   1.000
_cell.length_b   1.000
_cell.length_c   1.000
_cell.angle_alpha   90.00
_cell.angle_beta   90.00
_cell.angle_gamma   90.00
#
_symmetry.space_group_name_H-M   'P 1'
#
loop_
_entity.id
_entity.type
_entity.pdbx_description
1 polymer ?
#
loop_
_entity_poly.entity_id
_entity_poly.type
_entity_poly.pdbx_seq_one_letter_code
_entity_poly.pdbx_strand_id
1 'polypeptide(L)' 'MIVVQSDEGFTVVELLGQEGECPKGASVVADWTALGSEPLFMGREEFDAYFQGTWGSVDDAISVARRTGGG' A
#
# COMPACT_ATOMS: atom_id res chain seq x y z
N MET A 1 3.56 1.58 -6.39
CA MET A 1 2.40 2.02 -5.59
C MET A 1 1.27 1.01 -5.67
N ILE A 2 0.73 0.61 -4.52
CA ILE A 2 -0.50 -0.19 -4.37
C ILE A 2 -1.49 0.54 -3.46
N VAL A 3 -2.78 0.21 -3.59
CA VAL A 3 -3.83 0.66 -2.68
C VAL A 3 -4.40 -0.57 -2.00
N VAL A 4 -4.36 -0.60 -0.68
CA VAL A 4 -4.85 -1.72 0.12
C VAL A 4 -6.15 -1.33 0.79
N GLN A 5 -7.18 -2.16 0.64
CA GLN A 5 -8.45 -1.99 1.32
C GLN A 5 -8.43 -2.74 2.66
N SER A 6 -8.83 -2.07 3.73
CA SER A 6 -9.05 -2.65 5.06
C SER A 6 -10.36 -2.12 5.67
N ASP A 7 -10.69 -2.58 6.87
CA ASP A 7 -11.86 -2.07 7.61
C ASP A 7 -11.71 -0.60 8.03
N GLU A 8 -10.47 -0.08 8.02
CA GLU A 8 -10.14 1.31 8.37
C GLU A 8 -10.16 2.25 7.16
N GLY A 9 -10.24 1.70 5.94
CA GLY A 9 -10.31 2.47 4.70
C GLY A 9 -9.36 1.94 3.62
N PHE A 10 -8.71 2.88 2.93
CA PHE A 10 -7.82 2.60 1.80
C PHE A 10 -6.43 3.17 2.06
N THR A 11 -5.47 2.29 2.35
CA THR A 11 -4.09 2.66 2.61
C THR A 11 -3.29 2.70 1.31
N VAL A 12 -2.57 3.79 1.09
CA VAL A 12 -1.65 3.92 -0.06
C VAL A 12 -0.26 3.49 0.39
N VAL A 13 0.30 2.51 -0.31
CA VAL A 13 1.59 1.90 0.02
C VAL A 13 2.50 1.88 -1.20
N GLU A 14 3.75 2.27 -1.01
CA GLU A 14 4.82 2.12 -2.00
C GLU A 14 5.61 0.85 -1.68
N LEU A 15 5.80 -0.03 -2.66
CA LEU A 15 6.71 -1.17 -2.51
C LEU A 15 8.07 -0.73 -3.01
N LEU A 16 9.10 -0.86 -2.17
CA LEU A 16 10.45 -0.38 -2.45
C LEU A 16 11.24 -1.47 -3.17
N GLY A 17 11.60 -1.25 -4.43
CA GLY A 17 12.41 -2.19 -5.22
C GLY A 17 11.68 -3.43 -5.75
N GLN A 18 10.40 -3.61 -5.41
CA GLN A 18 9.55 -4.73 -5.83
C GLN A 18 8.23 -4.23 -6.45
N GLU A 19 8.33 -3.16 -7.23
CA GLU A 19 7.20 -2.52 -7.88
C GLU A 19 6.54 -3.50 -8.88
N GLY A 20 5.26 -3.81 -8.67
CA GLY A 20 4.49 -4.69 -9.55
C GLY A 20 4.52 -6.18 -9.17
N GLU A 21 5.25 -6.56 -8.12
CA GLU A 21 5.24 -7.95 -7.61
C GLU A 21 3.96 -8.30 -6.84
N CYS A 22 3.24 -7.30 -6.33
CA CYS A 22 1.94 -7.49 -5.68
C CYS A 22 0.80 -7.39 -6.71
N PRO A 23 0.12 -8.51 -7.08
CA PRO A 23 -0.98 -8.48 -8.03
C PRO A 23 -2.24 -7.87 -7.41
N LYS A 24 -3.08 -7.26 -8.26
CA LYS A 24 -4.38 -6.75 -7.83
C LYS A 24 -5.25 -7.88 -7.27
N GLY A 25 -5.82 -7.67 -6.09
CA GLY A 25 -6.64 -8.67 -5.39
C GLY A 25 -5.85 -9.62 -4.50
N ALA A 26 -4.53 -9.48 -4.41
CA ALA A 26 -3.76 -10.15 -3.38
C ALA A 26 -4.21 -9.73 -1.98
N SER A 27 -4.19 -10.67 -1.05
CA SER A 27 -4.34 -10.40 0.38
C SER A 27 -2.98 -10.17 1.00
N VAL A 28 -2.85 -9.07 1.74
CA VAL A 28 -1.61 -8.64 2.37
C VAL A 28 -1.84 -8.32 3.84
N VAL A 29 -0.79 -8.40 4.64
CA VAL A 29 -0.82 -8.11 6.08
C VAL A 29 0.29 -7.11 6.40
N ALA A 30 -0.04 -6.07 7.15
CA ALA A 30 0.90 -5.08 7.65
C ALA A 30 0.31 -4.37 8.88
N ASP A 31 1.11 -3.50 9.51
CA ASP A 31 0.58 -2.49 10.44
C ASP A 31 0.02 -1.29 9.65
N TRP A 32 -1.29 -1.28 9.45
CA TRP A 32 -1.99 -0.23 8.69
C TRP A 32 -2.04 1.13 9.41
N THR A 33 -1.67 1.17 10.69
CA THR A 33 -1.59 2.41 11.48
C THR A 33 -0.24 3.10 11.35
N ALA A 34 0.75 2.42 10.77
CA ALA A 34 2.08 2.95 10.59
C ALA A 34 2.13 4.04 9.50
N LEU A 35 3.08 4.96 9.66
CA LEU A 35 3.46 5.94 8.66
C LEU A 35 4.97 5.82 8.44
N GLY A 36 5.40 5.76 7.18
CA GLY A 36 6.80 5.55 6.83
C GLY A 36 7.13 4.10 6.51
N SER A 37 8.38 3.69 6.73
CA SER A 37 8.89 2.39 6.28
C SER A 37 8.54 1.28 7.26
N GLU A 38 7.73 0.33 6.82
CA GLU A 38 7.35 -0.88 7.57
C GLU A 38 7.24 -2.08 6.60
N PRO A 39 7.40 -3.32 7.07
CA PRO A 39 7.25 -4.48 6.21
C PRO A 39 5.78 -4.74 5.87
N LEU A 40 5.54 -5.16 4.62
CA LEU A 40 4.28 -5.68 4.14
C LEU A 40 4.45 -7.17 3.79
N PHE A 41 3.51 -8.00 4.22
CA PHE A 41 3.58 -9.44 4.01
C PHE A 41 2.51 -9.91 3.03
N MET A 42 2.89 -10.69 2.02
CA MET A 42 1.97 -11.41 1.14
C MET A 42 2.22 -12.92 1.31
N GLY A 43 1.44 -13.57 2.17
CA GLY A 43 1.65 -14.97 2.51
C GLY A 43 2.95 -15.18 3.30
N ARG A 44 4.01 -15.69 2.65
CA ARG A 44 5.35 -15.88 3.24
C ARG A 44 6.39 -14.89 2.72
N GLU A 45 6.02 -14.09 1.73
CA GLU A 45 6.89 -13.08 1.15
C GLU A 45 6.78 -11.80 1.98
N GLU A 46 7.94 -11.18 2.21
CA GLU A 46 8.07 -9.90 2.89
C GLU A 46 8.53 -8.87 1.86
N PHE A 47 7.89 -7.72 1.89
CA PHE A 47 8.16 -6.58 1.02
C PHE A 47 8.55 -5.39 1.87
N ASP A 48 9.64 -4.73 1.48
CA ASP A 48 9.96 -3.41 1.99
C ASP A 48 8.91 -2.41 1.47
N ALA A 49 8.20 -1.76 2.37
CA ALA A 49 7.09 -0.89 2.00
C ALA A 49 7.15 0.46 2.71
N TYR A 50 6.59 1.48 2.07
CA TYR A 50 6.43 2.82 2.62
C TYR A 50 4.95 3.22 2.65
N PHE A 51 4.44 3.47 3.85
CA PHE A 51 3.04 3.76 4.14
C PHE A 51 2.81 5.26 4.09
N GLN A 52 2.00 5.69 3.12
CA GLN A 52 1.68 7.11 2.87
C GLN A 52 0.47 7.59 3.70
N GLY A 53 -0.27 6.66 4.30
CA GLY A 53 -1.47 6.92 5.10
C GLY A 53 -2.72 6.20 4.60
N THR A 54 -3.85 6.48 5.26
CA THR A 54 -5.15 5.84 5.01
C THR A 54 -6.22 6.88 4.69
N TRP A 55 -7.03 6.62 3.66
CA TRP A 55 -8.12 7.48 3.21
C TRP A 55 -9.48 6.76 3.33
N GLY A 56 -10.53 7.54 3.59
CA GLY A 56 -11.90 7.01 3.69
C GLY A 56 -12.55 6.67 2.34
N SER A 57 -11.94 7.07 1.22
CA SER A 57 -12.46 6.85 -0.14
C SER A 57 -11.40 6.21 -1.04
N VAL A 58 -11.83 5.24 -1.84
CA VAL A 58 -10.99 4.58 -2.85
C VAL A 58 -10.53 5.56 -3.93
N ASP A 59 -11.38 6.51 -4.31
CA ASP A 59 -11.06 7.49 -5.35
C ASP A 59 -9.97 8.45 -4.88
N ASP A 60 -10.02 8.88 -3.62
CA ASP A 60 -9.01 9.74 -3.01
C ASP A 60 -7.67 8.99 -2.90
N ALA A 61 -7.69 7.75 -2.42
CA ALA A 61 -6.49 6.91 -2.32
C ALA A 61 -5.85 6.66 -3.70
N ILE A 62 -6.66 6.35 -4.73
CA ILE A 62 -6.18 6.18 -6.10
C ILE A 62 -5.60 7.49 -6.66
N SER A 63 -6.27 8.61 -6.41
CA SER A 63 -5.79 9.94 -6.84
C SER A 63 -4.42 10.26 -6.24
N VAL A 64 -4.24 10.00 -4.94
CA VAL A 64 -2.94 10.14 -4.26
C VAL A 64 -1.92 9.19 -4.84
N ALA A 65 -2.21 7.88 -4.94
CA ALA A 65 -1.29 6.89 -5.46
C ALA A 65 -0.78 7.23 -6.87
N ARG A 66 -1.65 7.76 -7.74
CA ARG A 66 -1.28 8.22 -9.09
C ARG A 66 -0.43 9.48 -9.10
N ARG A 67 -0.63 10.39 -8.14
CA ARG A 67 0.15 11.63 -8.02
C ARG A 67 1.56 11.37 -7.48
N THR A 68 1.69 10.44 -6.54
CA THR A 68 2.97 10.16 -5.87
C THR A 68 3.82 9.15 -6.64
N GLY A 69 3.21 8.20 -7.37
CA GLY A 69 3.92 7.20 -8.17
C GLY A 69 4.40 7.65 -9.55
N GLY A 70 4.41 8.96 -9.83
CA GLY A 70 4.86 9.55 -11.09
C GLY A 70 6.18 10.30 -10.91
N GLY A 71 7.28 9.55 -10.83
CA GLY A 71 8.66 10.03 -10.92
C GLY A 71 9.35 9.45 -12.14
#